data_AF-X1SET0-F1
#
_entry.id   AF-X1SET0-F1
#
_cell.length_a   1.000
_cell.length_b   1.000
_cell.length_c   1.000
_cell.angle_alpha   90.00
_cell.angle_beta   90.00
_cell.angle_gamma   90.00
#
_symmetry.space_group_name_H-M   'P 1'
#
loop_
_entity.id
_entity.type
_entity.pdbx_description
1 polymer ?
#
loop_
_entity_poly.entity_id
_entity_poly.type
_entity_poly.pdbx_seq_one_letter_code
_entity_poly.pdbx_strand_id
1 'polypeptide(L)' 'MQNINMMNCLPDLNYSIIHRNNRLAQARKILGTMFVNRIIAFALFLLGANRKEIAEYLEIPLDTMLSFFT' A
#
# COMPACT_ATOMS: atom_id res chain seq x y z
N MET A 1 -22.63 -8.12 -31.49
CA MET A 1 -22.74 -6.91 -30.65
C MET A 1 -21.73 -7.04 -29.54
N GLN A 2 -20.56 -6.38 -29.67
CA GLN A 2 -19.53 -6.35 -28.62
C GLN A 2 -19.83 -5.17 -27.70
N ASN A 3 -20.02 -5.43 -26.41
CA ASN A 3 -20.50 -4.45 -25.45
C ASN A 3 -19.40 -4.14 -24.41
N ILE A 4 -18.84 -2.93 -24.56
CA ILE A 4 -18.39 -1.96 -23.54
C ILE A 4 -17.19 -2.28 -22.62
N ASN A 5 -16.18 -1.42 -22.82
CA ASN A 5 -15.14 -0.88 -21.93
C ASN A 5 -14.06 -1.81 -21.37
N MET A 6 -12.99 -1.89 -22.17
CA MET A 6 -11.60 -1.86 -21.69
C MET A 6 -11.45 -0.92 -20.48
N MET A 7 -11.23 -1.51 -19.31
CA MET A 7 -10.44 -0.86 -18.27
C MET A 7 -9.06 -0.63 -18.90
N ASN A 8 -8.70 0.61 -19.23
CA ASN A 8 -7.36 0.97 -19.72
C ASN A 8 -6.29 0.86 -18.61
N CYS A 9 -6.34 -0.19 -17.79
CA CYS A 9 -5.22 -0.57 -16.96
C CYS A 9 -4.20 -1.23 -17.88
N LEU A 10 -2.97 -0.69 -17.90
CA LEU A 10 -1.84 -1.29 -18.59
C LEU A 10 -1.77 -2.77 -18.18
N PRO A 11 -1.96 -3.72 -19.11
CA PRO A 11 -2.20 -5.13 -18.78
C PRO A 11 -0.99 -5.80 -18.14
N ASP A 12 0.16 -5.12 -18.11
CA ASP A 12 1.40 -5.63 -17.54
C ASP A 12 2.23 -4.48 -16.92
N LEU A 13 1.61 -3.74 -16.00
CA LEU A 13 2.28 -2.67 -15.26
C LEU A 13 3.27 -3.27 -14.24
N ASN A 14 4.40 -3.74 -14.74
CA ASN A 14 5.42 -4.37 -13.94
C ASN A 14 6.36 -3.31 -13.35
N TYR A 15 6.42 -3.22 -12.03
CA TYR A 15 7.27 -2.26 -11.34
C TYR A 15 8.56 -2.92 -10.86
N SER A 16 9.69 -2.27 -11.14
CA SER A 16 10.97 -2.72 -10.59
C SER A 16 10.93 -2.77 -9.07
N ILE A 17 11.12 -3.98 -8.52
CA ILE A 17 11.20 -4.24 -7.08
C ILE A 17 12.34 -3.41 -6.45
N ILE A 18 13.46 -3.25 -7.16
CA ILE A 18 14.61 -2.46 -6.70
C ILE A 18 14.20 -1.00 -6.50
N HIS A 19 13.57 -0.38 -7.50
CA HIS A 19 13.15 1.02 -7.39
C HIS A 19 12.05 1.22 -6.35
N ARG A 20 11.13 0.25 -6.21
CA ARG A 20 10.12 0.25 -5.14
C ARG A 20 10.78 0.28 -3.76
N ASN A 21 11.72 -0.64 -3.52
CA ASN A 21 12.39 -0.76 -2.23
C ASN A 21 13.24 0.49 -1.92
N ASN A 22 13.92 1.06 -2.93
CA ASN A 22 14.68 2.30 -2.76
C ASN A 22 13.79 3.49 -2.37
N ARG A 23 12.63 3.66 -3.02
CA ARG A 23 11.67 4.71 -2.66
C ARG A 23 11.14 4.53 -1.24
N LEU A 24 10.79 3.31 -0.84
CA LEU A 24 10.35 3.02 0.52
C LEU A 24 11.44 3.29 1.55
N ALA A 25 12.68 2.87 1.29
CA ALA A 25 13.81 3.10 2.17
C ALA A 25 14.06 4.61 2.35
N GLN A 26 14.05 5.38 1.26
CA GLN A 26 14.23 6.83 1.31
C GLN A 26 13.08 7.53 2.04
N ALA A 27 11.83 7.15 1.77
CA ALA A 27 10.68 7.71 2.46
C ALA A 27 10.74 7.44 3.97
N ARG A 28 11.08 6.21 4.37
CA ARG A 28 11.24 5.84 5.79
C ARG A 28 12.39 6.60 6.45
N LYS A 29 13.49 6.85 5.74
CA LYS A 29 14.61 7.66 6.24
C LYS A 29 14.22 9.12 6.48
N ILE A 30 13.38 9.71 5.62
CA ILE A 30 13.00 11.13 5.69
C ILE A 30 11.84 11.36 6.66
N LEU A 31 10.81 10.51 6.62
CA LEU A 31 9.54 10.72 7.32
C LEU A 31 9.36 9.81 8.55
N GLY A 32 10.19 8.79 8.70
CA GLY A 32 10.06 7.77 9.73
C GLY A 32 9.17 6.60 9.32
N THR A 33 9.54 5.39 9.77
CA THR A 33 8.85 4.13 9.42
C THR A 33 7.38 4.14 9.81
N MET A 34 7.06 4.63 11.02
CA MET A 34 5.69 4.64 11.53
C MET A 34 4.76 5.51 10.66
N PHE A 35 5.23 6.69 10.25
CA PHE A 35 4.46 7.61 9.42
C PHE A 35 4.24 7.06 8.01
N VAL A 36 5.29 6.49 7.40
CA VAL A 36 5.17 5.83 6.08
C VAL A 36 4.21 4.64 6.14
N ASN A 37 4.30 3.81 7.18
CA ASN A 37 3.38 2.69 7.37
C ASN A 37 1.93 3.18 7.55
N ARG A 38 1.69 4.30 8.25
CA ARG A 38 0.36 4.92 8.36
C ARG A 38 -0.19 5.34 7.00
N ILE A 39 0.61 5.98 6.15
CA ILE A 39 0.20 6.37 4.79
C ILE A 39 -0.18 5.14 3.96
N ILE A 40 0.66 4.11 3.98
CA ILE A 40 0.41 2.87 3.21
C ILE A 40 -0.84 2.17 3.73
N ALA A 41 -0.98 2.01 5.05
CA ALA A 41 -2.15 1.40 5.66
C ALA A 41 -3.43 2.14 5.28
N PHE A 42 -3.40 3.48 5.33
CA PHE A 42 -4.55 4.31 4.98
C PHE A 42 -4.92 4.17 3.50
N ALA A 43 -3.94 4.21 2.59
CA ALA A 43 -4.17 4.01 1.17
C ALA A 43 -4.78 2.63 0.86
N LEU A 44 -4.23 1.56 1.44
CA LEU A 44 -4.75 0.20 1.24
C LEU A 44 -6.15 0.01 1.82
N PHE A 45 -6.43 0.61 2.98
CA PHE A 45 -7.76 0.60 3.57
C PHE A 45 -8.79 1.31 2.68
N LEU A 46 -8.45 2.47 2.11
CA LEU A 46 -9.33 3.17 1.17
C LEU A 46 -9.55 2.37 -0.13
N LEU A 47 -8.59 1.56 -0.55
CA LEU A 47 -8.71 0.63 -1.67
C LEU A 47 -9.52 -0.64 -1.32
N GLY A 48 -9.98 -0.78 -0.08
CA GLY A 48 -10.82 -1.89 0.37
C GLY A 48 -10.06 -3.15 0.79
N ALA A 49 -8.74 -3.07 0.98
CA ALA A 49 -7.96 -4.22 1.47
C ALA A 49 -8.34 -4.58 2.91
N ASN A 50 -8.27 -5.88 3.24
CA ASN A 50 -8.61 -6.36 4.57
C ASN A 50 -7.62 -5.83 5.62
N ARG A 51 -8.13 -5.38 6.77
CA ARG A 51 -7.30 -4.81 7.85
C ARG A 51 -6.21 -5.75 8.34
N LYS A 52 -6.51 -7.06 8.43
CA LYS A 52 -5.55 -8.08 8.85
C LYS A 52 -4.45 -8.27 7.81
N GLU A 53 -4.80 -8.33 6.53
CA GLU A 53 -3.83 -8.46 5.43
C GLU A 53 -2.91 -7.23 5.34
N ILE A 54 -3.44 -6.03 5.59
CA ILE A 54 -2.62 -4.80 5.66
C ILE A 54 -1.61 -4.88 6.81
N ALA A 55 -2.05 -5.34 8.00
CA ALA A 55 -1.18 -5.48 9.17
C ALA A 55 -0.05 -6.51 8.93
N GLU A 56 -0.41 -7.65 8.31
CA GLU A 56 0.56 -8.68 7.89
C GLU A 56 1.55 -8.14 6.85
N TYR A 57 1.05 -7.42 5.82
CA TYR A 57 1.90 -6.81 4.78
C TYR A 57 2.90 -5.79 5.34
N LEU A 58 2.50 -5.03 6.37
CA LEU A 58 3.34 -4.02 7.02
C LEU A 58 4.21 -4.59 8.16
N GLU A 59 4.04 -5.87 8.49
CA GLU A 59 4.70 -6.55 9.62
C GLU A 59 4.48 -5.82 10.95
N ILE A 60 3.24 -5.36 11.20
CA ILE A 60 2.83 -4.68 12.43
C ILE A 60 1.68 -5.42 13.13
N PRO A 61 1.54 -5.29 14.46
CA PRO A 61 0.37 -5.80 15.17
C PRO A 61 -0.92 -5.17 14.65
N LEU A 62 -2.01 -5.95 14.63
CA LEU A 62 -3.32 -5.46 14.19
C LEU A 62 -3.79 -4.25 15.01
N ASP A 63 -3.56 -4.24 16.33
CA ASP A 63 -3.91 -3.11 17.19
C ASP A 63 -3.14 -1.83 16.81
N THR A 64 -1.87 -1.97 16.40
CA THR A 64 -1.08 -0.85 15.89
C THR A 64 -1.67 -0.32 14.58
N MET A 65 -2.09 -1.21 13.68
CA MET A 65 -2.76 -0.85 12.44
C MET A 65 -4.11 -0.14 12.69
N LEU A 66 -4.91 -0.59 13.66
CA LEU A 66 -6.17 0.07 14.01
C LEU A 66 -5.96 1.47 14.58
N SER A 67 -4.89 1.68 15.37
CA SER A 67 -4.52 3.01 15.87
C SER A 67 -4.20 4.03 14.77
N PHE A 68 -3.89 3.59 13.54
CA PHE A 68 -3.63 4.50 12.43
C PHE A 68 -4.87 5.26 11.94
N PHE A 69 -6.07 4.75 12.22
CA PHE A 69 -7.34 5.33 11.79
C PHE A 69 -8.07 6.09 12.90
N THR A 70 -7.47 6.14 14.09
CA THR A 70 -7.95 6.91 15.24
C THR A 70 -7.10 8.16 15.42
#